data_AF-A0A2E0PLB6-F1
#
_entry.id   AF-A0A2E0PLB6-F1
#
_cell.length_a   1.000
_cell.length_b   1.000
_cell.length_c   1.000
_cell.angle_alpha   90.00
_cell.angle_beta   90.00
_cell.angle_gamma   90.00
#
_symmetry.space_group_name_H-M   'P 1'
#
loop_
_entity.id
_entity.type
_entity.pdbx_description
1 polymer ?
#
loop_
_entity_poly.entity_id
_entity_poly.type
_entity_poly.pdbx_seq_one_letter_code
_entity_poly.pdbx_strand_id
1 'polypeptide(L)'
;MGKSSHDSIGFRAWYYFRMGWSTYFAFIFAAINTLTVTYYLAIENYPSLKEIFPSFEVYIIIICSIGIPLLTIIGYVHYKRTKARKAEVDILIETNPYVLRTLVNSDMLVILNLKILSLLQSIGSEKLTDDQKKEMKKINDELLEFTKTRKFRGTKDLEYFKNIDRKWFD
;
A
#
# COMPACT_ATOMS: atom_id res chain seq x y z
N MET A 1 28.03 11.45 -11.90
CA MET A 1 27.52 10.06 -11.95
C MET A 1 28.63 9.16 -11.43
N GLY A 2 28.52 8.68 -10.20
CA GLY A 2 29.65 7.97 -9.59
C GLY A 2 29.41 7.64 -8.12
N LYS A 3 28.61 6.59 -7.92
CA LYS A 3 28.60 5.65 -6.79
C LYS A 3 27.37 4.78 -7.03
N SER A 4 27.50 3.78 -7.92
CA SER A 4 26.63 2.61 -7.79
C SER A 4 26.85 2.12 -6.36
N SER A 5 25.80 1.98 -5.56
CA SER A 5 25.98 1.31 -4.28
C SER A 5 26.67 -0.01 -4.60
N HIS A 6 27.86 -0.22 -4.07
CA HIS A 6 28.46 -1.54 -3.99
C HIS A 6 27.64 -2.33 -2.95
N ASP A 7 26.32 -2.45 -3.18
CA ASP A 7 25.48 -3.37 -2.45
C ASP A 7 25.96 -4.74 -2.89
N SER A 8 26.80 -5.32 -2.03
CA SER A 8 27.35 -6.64 -2.21
C SER A 8 26.18 -7.55 -2.58
N ILE A 9 26.36 -8.34 -3.63
CA ILE A 9 25.36 -9.32 -4.06
C ILE A 9 24.87 -10.15 -2.85
N GLY A 10 25.75 -10.36 -1.86
CA GLY A 10 25.44 -10.92 -0.55
C GLY A 10 24.37 -10.16 0.25
N PHE A 11 24.44 -8.84 0.41
CA PHE A 11 23.40 -8.09 1.15
C PHE A 11 22.04 -8.17 0.47
N ARG A 12 22.01 -8.12 -0.87
CA ARG A 12 20.76 -8.25 -1.64
C ARG A 12 20.20 -9.66 -1.55
N ALA A 13 21.05 -10.68 -1.69
CA ALA A 13 20.65 -12.07 -1.52
C ALA A 13 20.12 -12.35 -0.09
N TRP A 14 20.80 -11.83 0.93
CA TRP A 14 20.36 -11.93 2.32
C TRP A 14 19.03 -11.22 2.57
N TYR A 15 18.83 -10.04 1.98
CA TYR A 15 17.55 -9.35 2.04
C TYR A 15 16.43 -10.20 1.41
N TYR A 16 16.63 -10.72 0.20
CA TYR A 16 15.63 -11.57 -0.45
C TYR A 16 15.33 -12.84 0.35
N PHE A 17 16.36 -13.49 0.89
CA PHE A 17 16.19 -14.65 1.77
C PHE A 17 15.34 -14.31 3.00
N ARG A 18 15.68 -13.24 3.75
CA ARG A 18 14.91 -12.83 4.93
C ARG A 18 13.47 -12.46 4.58
N MET A 19 13.26 -11.78 3.46
CA MET A 19 11.92 -11.43 3.00
C MET A 19 11.12 -12.68 2.64
N GLY A 20 11.70 -13.63 1.91
CA GLY A 20 11.05 -14.90 1.57
C GLY A 20 10.73 -15.72 2.82
N TRP A 21 11.70 -15.88 3.71
CA TRP A 21 11.54 -16.59 4.97
C TRP A 21 10.44 -15.98 5.84
N SER A 22 10.52 -14.66 6.12
CA SER A 22 9.58 -13.99 7.01
C SER A 22 8.17 -13.90 6.43
N THR A 23 8.03 -13.77 5.12
CA THR A 23 6.72 -13.56 4.48
C THR A 23 5.99 -14.88 4.23
N TYR A 24 6.70 -15.92 3.81
CA TYR A 24 6.08 -17.18 3.36
C TYR A 24 6.28 -18.33 4.35
N PHE A 25 7.49 -18.51 4.87
CA PHE A 25 7.80 -19.69 5.68
C PHE A 25 7.50 -19.52 7.17
N ALA A 26 7.73 -18.34 7.74
CA ALA A 26 7.57 -18.12 9.18
C ALA A 26 6.15 -18.47 9.66
N PHE A 27 5.12 -18.04 8.93
CA PHE A 27 3.73 -18.36 9.27
C PHE A 27 3.45 -19.86 9.18
N ILE A 28 3.88 -20.52 8.10
CA ILE A 28 3.64 -21.96 7.88
C ILE A 28 4.35 -22.78 8.96
N PHE A 29 5.62 -22.50 9.24
CA PHE A 29 6.36 -23.21 10.29
C PHE A 29 5.78 -22.98 11.68
N ALA A 30 5.43 -21.73 12.00
CA ALA A 30 4.78 -21.42 13.27
C ALA A 30 3.43 -22.15 13.40
N ALA A 31 2.61 -22.17 12.34
CA ALA A 31 1.33 -22.87 12.33
C ALA A 31 1.52 -24.38 12.51
N ILE A 32 2.38 -25.03 11.72
CA ILE A 32 2.66 -26.47 11.84
C ILE A 32 3.14 -26.81 13.25
N ASN A 33 4.12 -26.07 13.77
CA ASN A 33 4.66 -26.32 15.11
C ASN A 33 3.58 -26.13 16.19
N THR A 34 2.86 -25.00 16.14
CA THR A 34 1.80 -24.70 17.12
C THR A 34 0.69 -25.75 17.09
N LEU A 35 0.21 -26.13 15.90
CA LEU A 35 -0.82 -27.15 15.75
C LEU A 35 -0.34 -28.51 16.29
N THR A 36 0.87 -28.92 15.90
CA THR A 36 1.48 -30.18 16.34
C THR A 36 1.64 -30.23 17.86
N VAL A 37 2.32 -29.23 18.44
CA VAL A 37 2.61 -29.19 19.88
C VAL A 37 1.33 -29.07 20.70
N THR A 38 0.39 -28.22 20.28
CA THR A 38 -0.90 -28.08 20.98
C THR A 38 -1.66 -29.40 20.98
N TYR A 39 -1.67 -30.12 19.85
CA TYR A 39 -2.37 -31.39 19.78
C TYR A 39 -1.72 -32.45 20.68
N TYR A 40 -0.45 -32.77 20.43
CA TYR A 40 0.21 -33.89 21.09
C TYR A 40 0.55 -33.61 22.57
N LEU A 41 0.81 -32.35 22.96
CA LEU A 41 1.10 -32.04 24.36
C LEU A 41 -0.14 -31.69 25.17
N ALA A 42 -1.15 -31.03 24.60
CA ALA A 42 -2.32 -30.58 25.35
C ALA A 42 -3.57 -31.41 25.06
N ILE A 43 -4.02 -31.47 23.80
CA ILE A 43 -5.30 -32.10 23.44
C ILE A 43 -5.31 -33.60 23.72
N GLU A 44 -4.26 -34.30 23.31
CA GLU A 44 -4.16 -35.75 23.49
C GLU A 44 -4.17 -36.17 24.96
N ASN A 45 -3.67 -35.32 25.85
CA ASN A 45 -3.54 -35.58 27.28
C ASN A 45 -4.75 -35.10 28.11
N TYR A 46 -5.74 -34.44 27.48
CA TYR A 46 -6.92 -33.93 28.18
C TYR A 46 -8.20 -34.60 27.65
N PRO A 47 -8.83 -35.51 28.41
CA PRO A 47 -9.91 -36.38 27.91
C PRO A 47 -11.05 -35.63 27.21
N SER A 48 -11.53 -34.52 27.79
CA SER A 48 -12.63 -33.73 27.21
C SER A 48 -12.25 -33.04 25.90
N LEU A 49 -10.98 -32.71 25.68
CA LEU A 49 -10.52 -32.17 24.39
C LEU A 49 -10.36 -33.28 23.35
N LYS A 50 -9.88 -34.46 23.75
CA LYS A 50 -9.72 -35.63 22.88
C LYS A 50 -11.07 -36.18 22.38
N GLU A 51 -12.14 -36.03 23.15
CA GLU A 51 -13.50 -36.34 22.69
C GLU A 51 -13.95 -35.46 21.52
N ILE A 52 -13.59 -34.17 21.55
CA ILE A 52 -13.92 -33.21 20.49
C ILE A 52 -12.96 -33.36 19.30
N PHE A 53 -11.69 -33.64 19.58
CA PHE A 53 -10.60 -33.73 18.62
C PHE A 53 -9.94 -35.11 18.69
N PRO A 54 -10.55 -36.14 18.10
CA PRO A 54 -10.13 -37.54 18.29
C PRO A 54 -8.83 -37.90 17.56
N SER A 55 -8.48 -37.16 16.49
CA SER A 55 -7.22 -37.33 15.75
C SER A 55 -6.61 -35.98 15.37
N PHE A 56 -5.31 -36.00 15.08
CA PHE A 56 -4.57 -34.80 14.68
C PHE A 56 -5.10 -34.20 13.36
N GLU A 57 -5.46 -35.06 12.41
CA GLU A 57 -6.03 -34.67 11.12
C GLU A 57 -7.39 -33.98 11.29
N VAL A 58 -8.26 -34.54 12.15
CA VAL A 58 -9.57 -33.94 12.45
C VAL A 58 -9.40 -32.57 13.11
N TYR A 59 -8.48 -32.46 14.06
CA TYR A 59 -8.12 -31.19 14.69
C TYR A 59 -7.64 -30.14 13.67
N ILE A 60 -6.73 -30.50 12.77
CA ILE A 60 -6.24 -29.60 11.71
C ILE A 60 -7.40 -29.11 10.84
N ILE A 61 -8.27 -30.01 10.38
CA ILE A 61 -9.37 -29.64 9.48
C ILE A 61 -10.31 -28.65 10.17
N ILE A 62 -10.69 -28.91 11.43
CA ILE A 62 -11.57 -28.03 12.20
C ILE A 62 -10.91 -26.66 12.43
N ILE A 63 -9.67 -26.64 12.91
CA ILE A 63 -8.99 -25.36 13.18
C ILE A 63 -8.71 -24.57 11.91
N CYS A 64 -8.31 -25.19 10.81
CA CYS A 64 -8.09 -24.49 9.55
C CYS A 64 -9.41 -23.95 8.95
N SER A 65 -10.49 -24.73 9.01
CA SER A 65 -11.79 -24.33 8.47
C SER A 65 -12.41 -23.13 9.21
N ILE A 66 -12.15 -22.98 10.52
CA ILE A 66 -12.63 -21.83 11.30
C ILE A 66 -11.60 -20.70 11.33
N GLY A 67 -10.33 -21.06 11.52
CA GLY A 67 -9.23 -20.12 11.70
C GLY A 67 -8.95 -19.27 10.47
N ILE A 68 -8.94 -19.86 9.27
CA ILE A 68 -8.66 -19.11 8.03
C ILE A 68 -9.74 -18.03 7.77
N PRO A 69 -11.04 -18.35 7.78
CA PRO A 69 -12.08 -17.32 7.65
C PRO A 69 -12.02 -16.26 8.75
N LEU A 70 -11.84 -16.67 10.01
CA LEU A 70 -11.79 -15.75 11.15
C LEU A 70 -10.62 -14.77 11.01
N LEU A 71 -9.41 -15.25 10.72
CA LEU A 71 -8.23 -14.41 10.53
C LEU A 71 -8.38 -13.49 9.31
N THR A 72 -9.03 -13.97 8.24
CA THR A 72 -9.33 -13.15 7.06
C THR A 72 -10.29 -12.00 7.42
N ILE A 73 -11.34 -12.28 8.20
CA ILE A 73 -12.30 -11.28 8.67
C ILE A 73 -11.62 -10.27 9.59
N ILE A 74 -10.85 -10.73 10.56
CA ILE A 74 -10.09 -9.87 11.48
C ILE A 74 -9.14 -8.96 10.68
N GLY A 75 -8.39 -9.53 9.73
CA GLY A 75 -7.51 -8.77 8.85
C GLY A 75 -8.26 -7.72 8.02
N TYR A 76 -9.37 -8.10 7.40
CA TYR A 76 -10.22 -7.18 6.65
C TYR A 76 -10.73 -6.03 7.53
N VAL A 77 -11.23 -6.34 8.72
CA VAL A 77 -11.73 -5.35 9.68
C VAL A 77 -10.60 -4.42 10.11
N HIS A 78 -9.45 -4.96 10.50
CA HIS A 78 -8.27 -4.18 10.90
C HIS A 78 -7.88 -3.17 9.82
N TYR A 79 -7.68 -3.64 8.59
CA TYR A 79 -7.19 -2.80 7.49
C TYR A 79 -8.22 -1.85 6.92
N LYS A 80 -9.51 -2.22 6.86
CA LYS A 80 -10.53 -1.40 6.17
C LYS A 80 -11.53 -0.70 7.08
N ARG A 81 -11.74 -1.16 8.32
CA ARG A 81 -12.81 -0.67 9.19
C ARG A 81 -12.35 -0.10 10.52
N THR A 82 -11.14 -0.41 10.98
CA THR A 82 -10.63 0.13 12.26
C THR A 82 -9.80 1.40 12.09
N LYS A 83 -9.73 2.18 13.18
CA LYS A 83 -8.79 3.31 13.31
C LYS A 83 -7.34 2.85 13.49
N ALA A 84 -7.08 1.57 13.78
CA ALA A 84 -5.74 1.06 14.03
C ALA A 84 -4.84 1.20 12.79
N ARG A 85 -5.36 0.83 11.62
CA ARG A 85 -4.62 1.04 10.36
C ARG A 85 -4.30 2.51 10.09
N LYS A 86 -5.21 3.43 10.45
CA LYS A 86 -4.95 4.87 10.34
C LYS A 86 -3.79 5.29 11.24
N ALA A 87 -3.78 4.86 12.49
CA ALA A 87 -2.71 5.17 13.43
C ALA A 87 -1.35 4.62 12.95
N GLU A 88 -1.30 3.41 12.40
CA GLU A 88 -0.08 2.86 11.79
C GLU A 88 0.46 3.74 10.66
N VAL A 89 -0.42 4.24 9.78
CA VAL A 89 -0.04 5.12 8.67
C VAL A 89 0.41 6.48 9.18
N ASP A 90 -0.30 7.06 10.15
CA ASP A 90 0.07 8.34 10.75
C ASP A 90 1.49 8.24 11.38
N ILE A 91 1.75 7.18 12.17
CA ILE A 91 3.07 6.91 12.75
C ILE A 91 4.14 6.72 11.65
N LEU A 92 3.82 5.99 10.57
CA LEU A 92 4.77 5.79 9.48
C LEU A 92 5.17 7.12 8.82
N ILE A 93 4.22 8.04 8.63
CA ILE A 93 4.48 9.36 8.06
C ILE A 93 5.28 10.22 9.05
N GLU A 94 4.93 10.19 10.33
CA GLU A 94 5.62 10.94 11.40
C GLU A 94 7.06 10.48 11.59
N THR A 95 7.30 9.17 11.52
CA THR A 95 8.62 8.57 11.74
C THR A 95 9.49 8.55 10.49
N ASN A 96 8.91 8.72 9.30
CA ASN A 96 9.64 8.78 8.04
C ASN A 96 9.59 10.18 7.39
N PRO A 97 10.54 11.08 7.73
CA PRO A 97 10.54 12.45 7.22
C PRO A 97 10.70 12.53 5.69
N TYR A 98 11.24 11.49 5.04
CA TYR A 98 11.38 11.46 3.58
C TYR A 98 10.03 11.30 2.88
N VAL A 99 9.11 10.50 3.44
CA VAL A 99 7.76 10.33 2.89
C VAL A 99 7.01 11.66 2.96
N LEU A 100 7.05 12.32 4.13
CA LEU A 100 6.42 13.62 4.30
C LEU A 100 7.01 14.68 3.36
N ARG A 101 8.35 14.75 3.27
CA ARG A 101 9.03 15.67 2.35
C ARG A 101 8.66 15.41 0.89
N THR A 102 8.53 14.14 0.50
CA THR A 102 8.11 13.79 -0.86
C THR A 102 6.70 14.29 -1.14
N LEU A 103 5.75 14.08 -0.22
CA LEU A 103 4.38 14.56 -0.34
C LEU A 103 4.31 16.09 -0.49
N VAL A 104 5.01 16.82 0.38
CA VAL A 104 5.06 18.30 0.33
C VAL A 104 5.72 18.79 -0.96
N ASN A 105 6.84 18.20 -1.36
CA ASN A 105 7.54 18.56 -2.59
C ASN A 105 6.66 18.33 -3.83
N SER A 106 5.90 17.24 -3.87
CA SER A 106 4.95 16.95 -4.95
C SER A 106 3.85 18.01 -5.04
N ASP A 107 3.30 18.44 -3.91
CA ASP A 107 2.29 19.52 -3.89
C ASP A 107 2.87 20.86 -4.36
N MET A 108 4.05 21.24 -3.84
CA MET A 108 4.76 22.43 -4.27
C MET A 108 5.09 22.41 -5.77
N LEU A 109 5.46 21.26 -6.32
CA LEU A 109 5.76 21.09 -7.74
C LEU A 109 4.51 21.31 -8.62
N VAL A 110 3.34 20.83 -8.20
CA VAL A 110 2.08 21.08 -8.91
C VAL A 110 1.76 22.57 -8.94
N ILE A 111 1.88 23.25 -7.79
CA ILE A 111 1.66 24.70 -7.70
C ILE A 111 2.67 25.48 -8.56
N LEU A 112 3.94 25.08 -8.52
CA LEU A 112 4.98 25.69 -9.34
C LEU A 112 4.69 25.53 -10.83
N ASN A 113 4.28 24.34 -11.27
CA ASN A 113 3.93 24.09 -12.67
C ASN A 113 2.73 24.93 -13.13
N LEU A 114 1.69 25.07 -12.31
CA LEU A 114 0.56 25.98 -12.62
C LEU A 114 1.02 27.43 -12.78
N LYS A 115 1.93 27.90 -11.92
CA LYS A 115 2.50 29.26 -12.02
C LYS A 115 3.35 29.42 -13.27
N ILE A 116 4.24 28.47 -13.56
CA ILE A 116 5.06 28.47 -14.77
C ILE A 116 4.17 28.51 -16.02
N LEU A 117 3.12 27.69 -16.06
CA LEU A 117 2.15 27.66 -17.16
C LEU A 117 1.51 29.05 -17.37
N SER A 118 1.06 29.70 -16.29
CA SER A 118 0.47 31.05 -16.36
C SER A 118 1.47 32.12 -16.83
N LEU A 119 2.74 32.02 -16.40
CA LEU A 119 3.80 32.95 -16.82
C LEU A 119 4.16 32.75 -18.29
N LEU A 120 4.29 31.50 -18.75
CA LEU A 120 4.55 31.17 -20.15
C LEU A 120 3.41 31.66 -21.04
N GLN A 121 2.16 31.50 -20.61
CA GLN A 121 1.00 32.05 -21.32
C GLN A 121 1.08 33.58 -21.42
N SER A 122 1.51 34.25 -20.35
CA SER A 122 1.64 35.72 -20.32
C SER A 122 2.75 36.21 -21.26
N ILE A 123 3.90 35.55 -21.27
CA ILE A 123 5.10 35.93 -22.06
C ILE A 123 4.95 35.55 -23.55
N GLY A 124 4.35 34.39 -23.83
CA GLY A 124 4.20 33.84 -25.18
C GLY A 124 2.86 34.16 -25.85
N SER A 125 2.01 34.96 -25.22
CA SER A 125 0.63 35.22 -25.68
C SER A 125 0.53 35.67 -27.14
N GLU A 126 1.49 36.43 -27.64
CA GLU A 126 1.50 36.89 -29.04
C GLU A 126 2.12 35.88 -30.02
N LYS A 127 2.90 34.90 -29.52
CA LYS A 127 3.64 33.91 -30.32
C LYS A 127 2.96 32.56 -30.43
N LEU A 128 1.98 32.29 -29.58
CA LEU A 128 1.21 31.04 -29.57
C LEU A 128 0.04 31.12 -30.56
N THR A 129 -0.24 30.03 -31.27
CA THR A 129 -1.47 29.91 -32.06
C THR A 129 -2.69 29.83 -31.14
N ASP A 130 -3.87 30.16 -31.65
CA ASP A 130 -5.10 30.12 -30.86
C ASP A 130 -5.42 28.70 -30.36
N ASP A 131 -5.07 27.67 -31.13
CA ASP A 131 -5.20 26.28 -30.72
C ASP A 131 -4.28 25.94 -29.54
N GLN A 132 -3.01 26.37 -29.59
CA GLN A 132 -2.06 26.18 -28.49
C GLN A 132 -2.51 26.88 -27.21
N LYS A 133 -3.05 28.12 -27.33
CA LYS A 133 -3.61 28.85 -26.18
C LYS A 133 -4.80 28.11 -25.58
N LYS A 134 -5.67 27.55 -26.42
CA LYS A 134 -6.88 26.84 -25.99
C LYS A 134 -6.53 25.54 -25.27
N GLU A 135 -5.58 24.77 -25.81
CA GLU A 135 -5.09 23.53 -25.18
C GLU A 135 -4.43 23.81 -23.83
N MET A 136 -3.54 24.81 -23.78
CA MET A 136 -2.85 25.21 -22.55
C MET A 136 -3.82 25.68 -21.47
N LYS A 137 -4.84 26.47 -21.86
CA LYS A 137 -5.91 26.91 -20.96
C LYS A 137 -6.72 25.72 -20.43
N LYS A 138 -7.08 24.77 -21.30
CA LYS A 138 -7.80 23.55 -20.92
C LYS A 138 -7.03 22.75 -19.86
N ILE A 139 -5.73 22.53 -20.08
CA ILE A 139 -4.87 21.79 -19.12
C ILE A 139 -4.78 22.54 -17.78
N ASN A 140 -4.60 23.86 -17.82
CA ASN A 140 -4.54 24.69 -16.61
C ASN A 140 -5.85 24.61 -15.80
N ASP A 141 -6.98 24.74 -16.48
CA ASP A 141 -8.31 24.71 -15.88
C ASP A 141 -8.61 23.32 -15.27
N GLU A 142 -8.29 22.24 -15.99
CA GLU A 142 -8.42 20.86 -15.48
C GLU A 142 -7.56 20.62 -14.23
N LEU A 143 -6.30 21.06 -14.23
CA LEU A 143 -5.40 20.90 -13.07
C LEU A 143 -5.85 21.73 -11.87
N LEU A 144 -6.35 22.95 -12.10
CA LEU A 144 -6.90 23.81 -11.06
C LEU A 144 -8.18 23.23 -10.46
N GLU A 145 -9.11 22.75 -11.29
CA GLU A 145 -10.34 22.12 -10.84
C GLU A 145 -10.05 20.84 -10.05
N PHE A 146 -9.16 19.98 -10.56
CA PHE A 146 -8.74 18.78 -9.85
C PHE A 146 -8.08 19.13 -8.51
N THR A 147 -7.21 20.14 -8.47
CA THR A 147 -6.58 20.61 -7.23
C THR A 147 -7.57 21.17 -6.21
N LYS A 148 -8.58 21.92 -6.65
CA LYS A 148 -9.63 22.47 -5.77
C LYS A 148 -10.57 21.40 -5.22
N THR A 149 -10.84 20.36 -6.00
CA THR A 149 -11.78 19.29 -5.64
C THR A 149 -11.11 18.15 -4.86
N ARG A 150 -9.77 18.07 -4.88
CA ARG A 150 -9.00 17.12 -4.07
C ARG A 150 -9.28 17.30 -2.58
N LYS A 151 -9.61 16.19 -1.92
CA LYS A 151 -9.76 16.09 -0.47
C LYS A 151 -8.94 14.90 -0.01
N PHE A 152 -8.26 15.02 1.14
CA PHE A 152 -7.44 13.94 1.69
C PHE A 152 -8.22 12.62 1.92
N ARG A 153 -9.54 12.70 2.13
CA ARG A 153 -10.44 11.54 2.26
C ARG A 153 -11.36 11.33 1.05
N GLY A 154 -11.04 11.95 -0.09
CA GLY A 154 -11.83 11.83 -1.32
C GLY A 154 -11.45 10.59 -2.13
N THR A 155 -12.34 10.15 -3.01
CA THR A 155 -12.08 9.05 -3.96
C THR A 155 -11.47 9.52 -5.29
N LYS A 156 -11.35 10.84 -5.48
CA LYS A 156 -10.94 11.44 -6.75
C LYS A 156 -9.56 11.01 -7.21
N ASP A 157 -8.61 10.86 -6.30
CA ASP A 157 -7.25 10.39 -6.64
C ASP A 157 -7.28 8.92 -7.11
N LEU A 158 -8.12 8.08 -6.49
CA LEU A 158 -8.31 6.69 -6.91
C LEU A 158 -9.03 6.58 -8.26
N GLU A 159 -10.04 7.42 -8.49
CA GLU A 159 -10.75 7.52 -9.78
C GLU A 159 -9.79 7.95 -10.89
N TYR A 160 -8.94 8.95 -10.63
CA TYR A 160 -7.91 9.39 -11.57
C TYR A 160 -6.94 8.26 -11.90
N PHE A 161 -6.39 7.60 -10.87
CA PHE A 161 -5.43 6.51 -11.05
C PHE A 161 -6.00 5.36 -11.89
N LYS A 162 -7.25 4.97 -11.65
CA LYS A 162 -7.91 3.89 -12.41
C LYS A 162 -8.09 4.20 -13.90
N ASN A 163 -8.10 5.47 -14.28
CA ASN A 163 -8.32 5.92 -15.65
C ASN A 163 -7.07 6.58 -16.27
N ILE A 164 -5.91 6.47 -15.62
CA ILE A 164 -4.71 7.21 -16.02
C ILE A 164 -4.23 6.81 -17.43
N ASP A 165 -4.32 5.51 -17.76
CA ASP A 165 -3.87 5.00 -19.06
C ASP A 165 -4.76 5.52 -20.19
N ARG A 166 -6.08 5.56 -19.98
CA ARG A 166 -7.07 6.09 -20.96
C ARG A 166 -6.99 7.60 -21.15
N LYS A 167 -6.42 8.33 -20.19
CA LYS A 167 -6.38 9.80 -20.25
C LYS A 167 -5.25 10.33 -21.14
N TRP A 168 -4.15 9.58 -21.26
CA TRP A 168 -2.92 10.04 -21.91
C TRP A 168 -2.49 9.21 -23.11
N PHE A 169 -3.03 8.00 -23.29
CA PHE A 169 -2.60 7.07 -24.34
C PHE A 169 -3.71 6.63 -25.31
N ASP A 170 -4.90 7.23 -25.21
CA ASP A 170 -5.97 7.20 -26.21
C ASP A 170 -6.09 8.57 -26.90
#